data_AF-A0A526QFG5-F1
#
_entry.id   AF-A0A526QFG5-F1
#
_cell.length_a   1.000
_cell.length_b   1.000
_cell.length_c   1.000
_cell.angle_alpha   90.00
_cell.angle_beta   90.00
_cell.angle_gamma   90.00
#
_symmetry.space_group_name_H-M   'P 1'
#
loop_
_entity.id
_entity.type
_entity.pdbx_description
1 polymer ?
#
loop_
_entity_poly.entity_id
_entity_poly.type
_entity_poly.pdbx_seq_one_letter_code
_entity_poly.pdbx_strand_id
1 'polypeptide(L)'
;MSLPSAIFRNDESGRQLVFDQPAEIIVARDADDFLPALEAAQAAADAGKWLAGYLSYEAGYLLEPKLVPLLPEGRRAPLVCFGVFDAPVEQAVPRRAGPATNGPIFDARAAWSAQDYAKRFARLHDHIRRGDCYQGNLTFPVRAQWSG
;
A
#
# COMPACT_ATOMS: atom_id res chain seq x y z
N MET A 1 -20.04 11.26 -8.61
CA MET A 1 -18.62 10.95 -8.33
C MET A 1 -18.52 9.45 -8.16
N SER A 2 -17.58 8.77 -8.83
CA SER A 2 -17.35 7.35 -8.55
C SER A 2 -16.94 7.24 -7.09
N LEU A 3 -17.67 6.47 -6.30
CA LEU A 3 -17.23 6.14 -4.95
C LEU A 3 -15.92 5.34 -5.04
N PRO A 4 -15.05 5.43 -4.03
CA PRO A 4 -13.83 4.65 -4.01
C PRO A 4 -14.19 3.16 -4.05
N SER A 5 -13.52 2.43 -4.94
CA SER A 5 -13.69 1.00 -5.10
C SER A 5 -12.34 0.29 -4.97
N ALA A 6 -12.38 -0.96 -4.53
CA ALA A 6 -11.23 -1.85 -4.51
C ALA A 6 -11.53 -3.08 -5.38
N ILE A 7 -10.57 -3.47 -6.21
CA ILE A 7 -10.70 -4.62 -7.11
C ILE A 7 -9.54 -5.58 -6.86
N PHE A 8 -9.86 -6.82 -6.50
CA PHE A 8 -8.89 -7.89 -6.32
C PHE A 8 -9.06 -8.88 -7.47
N ARG A 9 -8.06 -8.95 -8.34
CA ARG A 9 -8.08 -9.79 -9.54
C ARG A 9 -7.31 -11.08 -9.31
N ASN A 10 -7.90 -12.19 -9.75
CA ASN A 10 -7.22 -13.46 -9.94
C ASN A 10 -7.05 -13.69 -11.45
N ASP A 11 -5.82 -13.52 -11.93
CA ASP A 11 -5.49 -13.67 -13.36
C ASP A 11 -5.53 -15.14 -13.82
N GLU A 12 -5.29 -16.10 -12.93
CA GLU A 12 -5.33 -17.53 -13.25
C GLU A 12 -6.76 -18.00 -13.53
N SER A 13 -7.72 -17.56 -12.70
CA SER A 13 -9.14 -17.92 -12.87
C SER A 13 -9.90 -16.99 -13.82
N GLY A 14 -9.33 -15.82 -14.15
CA GLY A 14 -10.03 -14.78 -14.90
C GLY A 14 -11.22 -14.20 -14.13
N ARG A 15 -11.20 -14.23 -12.79
CA ARG A 15 -12.23 -13.67 -11.90
C ARG A 15 -11.71 -12.48 -11.11
N GLN A 16 -12.60 -11.60 -10.69
CA GLN A 16 -12.26 -10.49 -9.80
C GLN A 16 -13.35 -10.28 -8.76
N LEU A 17 -12.94 -9.90 -7.55
CA LEU A 17 -13.81 -9.39 -6.50
C LEU A 17 -13.84 -7.87 -6.61
N VAL A 18 -15.03 -7.30 -6.68
CA VAL A 18 -15.24 -5.85 -6.70
C VAL A 18 -15.93 -5.43 -5.41
N PHE A 19 -15.27 -4.52 -4.72
CA PHE A 19 -15.81 -3.79 -3.58
C PHE A 19 -16.13 -2.38 -4.06
N ASP A 20 -17.42 -2.07 -4.21
CA ASP A 20 -17.92 -0.74 -4.55
C ASP A 20 -18.95 -0.29 -3.52
N GLN A 21 -19.32 0.99 -3.54
CA GLN A 21 -20.33 1.55 -2.61
C GLN A 21 -20.03 1.26 -1.12
N PRO A 22 -18.86 1.68 -0.59
CA PRO A 22 -18.55 1.44 0.82
C PRO A 22 -19.61 2.11 1.71
N ALA A 23 -20.08 1.38 2.72
CA ALA A 23 -20.95 1.92 3.76
C ALA A 23 -20.22 2.96 4.62
N GLU A 24 -18.92 2.75 4.81
CA GLU A 24 -18.02 3.63 5.55
C GLU A 24 -16.60 3.54 4.99
N ILE A 25 -15.81 4.60 5.17
CA ILE A 25 -14.38 4.60 4.87
C ILE A 25 -13.64 4.96 6.16
N ILE A 26 -12.86 4.02 6.67
CA ILE A 26 -12.00 4.17 7.84
C ILE A 26 -10.64 4.69 7.37
N VAL A 27 -10.23 5.85 7.89
CA VAL A 27 -8.97 6.51 7.51
C VAL A 27 -8.21 6.97 8.76
N ALA A 28 -6.93 6.61 8.86
CA ALA A 28 -6.00 7.18 9.84
C ALA A 28 -4.91 7.97 9.11
N ARG A 29 -4.78 9.27 9.37
CA ARG A 29 -3.73 10.10 8.77
C ARG A 29 -2.55 10.27 9.70
N ASP A 30 -2.85 10.39 10.99
CA ASP A 30 -1.89 10.67 12.04
C ASP A 30 -1.77 9.51 13.03
N ALA A 31 -0.73 9.56 13.86
CA ALA A 31 -0.41 8.47 14.77
C ALA A 31 -1.54 8.19 15.78
N ASP A 32 -2.18 9.25 16.27
CA ASP A 32 -3.27 9.17 17.24
C ASP A 32 -4.53 8.51 16.66
N ASP A 33 -4.71 8.56 15.33
CA ASP A 33 -5.84 7.94 14.63
C ASP A 33 -5.62 6.44 14.40
N PHE A 34 -4.38 5.95 14.51
CA PHE A 34 -4.01 4.62 14.02
C PHE A 34 -4.71 3.49 14.77
N LEU A 35 -4.62 3.47 16.11
CA LEU A 35 -5.29 2.46 16.92
C LEU A 35 -6.81 2.55 16.83
N PRO A 36 -7.44 3.74 16.95
CA PRO A 36 -8.89 3.88 16.73
C PRO A 36 -9.36 3.36 15.38
N ALA A 37 -8.59 3.58 14.30
CA ALA A 37 -8.92 3.06 12.97
C ALA A 37 -8.84 1.53 12.90
N LEU A 38 -7.86 0.91 13.56
CA LEU A 38 -7.78 -0.56 13.63
C LEU A 38 -8.91 -1.16 14.46
N GLU A 39 -9.31 -0.51 15.55
CA GLU A 39 -10.46 -0.91 16.38
C GLU A 39 -11.77 -0.82 15.60
N ALA A 40 -11.99 0.27 14.86
CA ALA A 40 -13.15 0.42 13.98
C ALA A 40 -13.18 -0.64 12.87
N ALA A 41 -12.02 -0.94 12.28
CA ALA A 41 -11.89 -2.00 11.28
C ALA A 41 -12.25 -3.36 11.89
N GLN A 42 -11.69 -3.70 13.05
CA GLN A 42 -12.00 -4.94 13.74
C GLN A 42 -13.49 -5.05 14.09
N ALA A 43 -14.10 -3.98 14.62
CA ALA A 43 -15.52 -3.97 14.95
C ALA A 43 -16.42 -4.17 13.72
N ALA A 44 -16.06 -3.59 12.57
CA ALA A 44 -16.77 -3.82 11.32
C ALA A 44 -16.65 -5.29 10.87
N ALA A 45 -15.45 -5.88 10.95
CA ALA A 45 -15.23 -7.29 10.63
C ALA A 45 -16.02 -8.21 11.57
N ASP A 46 -16.04 -7.93 12.88
CA ASP A 46 -16.80 -8.68 13.88
C ASP A 46 -18.31 -8.58 13.67
N ALA A 47 -18.78 -7.46 13.08
CA ALA A 47 -20.17 -7.27 12.65
C ALA A 47 -20.50 -7.99 11.32
N GLY A 48 -19.58 -8.80 10.77
CA GLY A 48 -19.76 -9.56 9.54
C GLY A 48 -19.59 -8.74 8.26
N LYS A 49 -19.04 -7.52 8.35
CA LYS A 49 -18.70 -6.71 7.17
C LYS A 49 -17.38 -7.17 6.57
N TRP A 50 -17.19 -6.84 5.29
CA TRP A 50 -15.94 -6.99 4.59
C TRP A 50 -15.15 -5.68 4.59
N LEU A 51 -13.83 -5.80 4.69
CA LEU A 51 -12.91 -4.68 4.59
C LEU A 51 -12.06 -4.83 3.34
N ALA A 52 -11.90 -3.73 2.59
CA ALA A 52 -10.98 -3.67 1.47
C ALA A 52 -10.24 -2.33 1.44
N GLY A 53 -8.92 -2.37 1.30
CA GLY A 53 -8.09 -1.19 1.41
C GLY A 53 -6.63 -1.52 1.69
N TYR A 54 -5.91 -0.63 2.38
CA TYR A 54 -4.50 -0.79 2.68
C TYR A 54 -4.07 -0.16 4.01
N LEU A 55 -2.94 -0.67 4.51
CA LEU A 55 -2.06 -0.01 5.47
C LEU A 55 -0.82 0.50 4.71
N SER A 56 -0.37 1.72 4.97
CA SER A 56 0.87 2.21 4.36
C SER A 56 2.09 1.53 4.99
N TYR A 57 3.23 1.58 4.31
CA TYR A 57 4.49 1.09 4.88
C TYR A 57 4.84 1.85 6.18
N GLU A 58 4.54 3.15 6.22
CA GLU A 58 4.77 4.01 7.37
C GLU A 58 3.93 3.63 8.61
N ALA A 59 2.79 2.95 8.43
CA ALA A 59 2.01 2.43 9.56
C ALA A 59 2.81 1.44 10.43
N GLY A 60 3.80 0.75 9.84
CA GLY A 60 4.68 -0.16 10.58
C GLY A 60 5.50 0.51 11.69
N TYR A 61 5.75 1.83 11.61
CA TYR A 61 6.47 2.57 12.65
C TYR A 61 5.66 2.65 13.96
N LEU A 62 4.34 2.48 13.90
CA LEU A 62 3.46 2.53 15.07
C LEU A 62 3.30 1.18 15.77
N LEU A 63 3.84 0.10 15.19
CA LEU A 63 3.76 -1.25 15.75
C LEU A 63 4.91 -1.55 16.74
N GLU A 64 5.95 -0.72 16.76
CA GLU A 64 7.08 -0.83 17.69
C GLU A 64 7.34 0.53 18.34
N PRO A 65 7.18 0.68 19.67
CA PRO A 65 7.34 1.97 20.37
C PRO A 65 8.66 2.69 20.07
N LYS A 66 9.75 1.96 19.86
CA LYS A 66 11.06 2.55 19.52
C LYS A 66 11.10 3.21 18.14
N LEU A 67 10.19 2.85 17.23
CA LEU A 67 10.12 3.39 15.88
C LEU A 67 9.18 4.58 15.77
N VAL A 68 8.26 4.79 16.72
CA VAL A 68 7.29 5.91 16.68
C VAL A 68 7.95 7.28 16.44
N PRO A 69 9.09 7.64 17.08
CA PRO A 69 9.75 8.92 16.82
C PRO A 69 10.35 9.06 15.42
N LEU A 70 10.46 7.95 14.67
CA LEU A 70 10.98 7.91 13.30
C LEU A 70 9.87 7.97 12.24
N LEU A 71 8.61 8.06 12.65
CA LEU A 71 7.49 8.19 11.73
C LEU A 71 7.67 9.43 10.83
N PRO A 72 7.76 9.30 9.50
CA PRO A 72 8.03 10.45 8.62
C PRO A 72 6.86 11.42 8.59
N GLU A 73 7.08 12.73 8.75
CA GLU A 73 6.06 13.76 8.58
C GLU A 73 5.74 14.04 7.09
N GLY A 74 4.62 14.74 6.82
CA GLY A 74 4.27 15.18 5.46
C GLY A 74 3.94 14.02 4.49
N ARG A 75 3.45 12.89 5.02
CA ARG A 75 3.09 11.70 4.23
C ARG A 75 2.01 12.03 3.21
N ARG A 76 2.16 11.52 1.98
CA ARG A 76 1.19 11.73 0.89
C ARG A 76 -0.01 10.78 0.96
N ALA A 77 0.11 9.68 1.70
CA ALA A 77 -0.93 8.69 1.90
C ALA A 77 -1.24 8.56 3.40
N PRO A 78 -2.51 8.25 3.77
CA PRO A 78 -2.86 7.88 5.13
C PRO A 78 -2.14 6.59 5.57
N LEU A 79 -2.04 6.39 6.88
CA LEU A 79 -1.52 5.18 7.51
C LEU A 79 -2.47 3.99 7.33
N VAL A 80 -3.78 4.27 7.39
CA VAL A 80 -4.85 3.29 7.19
C VAL A 80 -5.87 3.88 6.22
N CYS A 81 -6.34 3.09 5.27
CA CYS A 81 -7.48 3.42 4.42
C CYS A 81 -8.24 2.13 4.07
N PHE A 82 -9.38 1.89 4.71
CA PHE A 82 -10.26 0.75 4.44
C PHE A 82 -11.68 1.22 4.12
N GLY A 83 -12.27 0.68 3.06
CA GLY A 83 -13.71 0.70 2.88
C GLY A 83 -14.36 -0.47 3.64
N VAL A 84 -15.54 -0.23 4.19
CA VAL A 84 -16.41 -1.22 4.84
C VAL A 84 -17.56 -1.58 3.90
N PHE A 85 -17.77 -2.87 3.65
CA PHE A 85 -18.70 -3.38 2.63
C PHE A 85 -19.56 -4.52 3.19
N ASP A 86 -20.75 -4.73 2.61
CA ASP A 86 -21.58 -5.89 2.97
C ASP A 86 -21.01 -7.20 2.42
N ALA A 87 -20.59 -7.19 1.15
CA ALA A 87 -19.90 -8.29 0.48
C ALA A 87 -19.25 -7.77 -0.83
N PRO A 88 -18.19 -8.42 -1.33
CA PRO A 88 -17.73 -8.18 -2.69
C PRO A 88 -18.70 -8.77 -3.72
N VAL A 89 -18.71 -8.20 -4.91
CA VAL A 89 -19.31 -8.81 -6.10
C VAL A 89 -18.22 -9.54 -6.87
N GLU A 90 -18.38 -10.87 -7.02
CA GLU A 90 -17.49 -11.64 -7.89
C GLU A 90 -17.98 -11.58 -9.34
N GLN A 91 -17.09 -11.17 -10.25
CA GLN A 91 -17.40 -11.09 -11.68
C GLN A 91 -16.23 -11.61 -12.53
N ALA A 92 -16.52 -11.96 -13.78
CA ALA A 92 -15.47 -12.25 -14.75
C ALA A 92 -14.61 -10.99 -14.98
N VAL A 93 -13.30 -11.17 -15.11
CA VAL A 93 -12.41 -10.08 -15.53
C VAL A 93 -12.87 -9.63 -16.92
N PRO A 94 -13.19 -8.32 -17.10
CA PRO A 94 -13.62 -7.82 -18.39
C PRO A 94 -12.58 -8.16 -19.45
N ARG A 95 -13.00 -8.88 -20.51
CA ARG A 95 -12.15 -9.11 -21.66
C ARG A 95 -11.83 -7.75 -22.26
N ARG A 96 -10.55 -7.35 -22.26
CA ARG A 96 -10.12 -6.06 -22.84
C ARG A 96 -10.68 -5.92 -24.26
N ALA A 97 -11.63 -5.01 -24.46
CA ALA A 97 -12.13 -4.65 -25.78
C ALA A 97 -11.13 -3.67 -26.40
N GLY A 98 -10.11 -4.20 -27.08
CA GLY A 98 -9.04 -3.41 -27.70
C GLY A 98 -7.76 -3.27 -26.86
N PRO A 99 -6.66 -2.76 -27.44
CA PRO A 99 -5.44 -2.48 -26.69
C PRO A 99 -5.75 -1.39 -25.67
N ALA A 100 -5.61 -1.71 -24.38
CA ALA A 100 -5.62 -0.68 -23.36
C ALA A 100 -4.43 0.25 -23.59
N THR A 101 -4.67 1.50 -23.97
CA THR A 101 -3.62 2.52 -23.90
C THR A 101 -4.18 3.71 -23.15
N ASN A 102 -3.63 3.93 -21.96
CA ASN A 102 -3.87 5.15 -21.19
C ASN A 102 -2.67 6.10 -21.44
N GLY A 103 -2.04 6.06 -22.62
CA GLY A 103 -0.71 6.63 -22.86
C GLY A 103 0.45 5.78 -22.29
N PRO A 104 1.66 5.85 -22.86
CA PRO A 104 2.82 5.13 -22.34
C PRO A 104 3.26 5.65 -20.96
N ILE A 105 3.80 4.75 -20.14
CA ILE A 105 4.72 5.13 -19.06
C ILE A 105 6.10 5.30 -19.71
N PHE A 106 6.74 6.44 -19.50
CA PHE A 106 8.04 6.76 -20.11
C PHE A 106 8.98 7.42 -19.10
N ASP A 107 10.25 7.52 -19.48
CA ASP A 107 11.31 8.15 -18.67
C ASP A 107 11.42 7.55 -17.25
N ALA A 108 11.29 6.22 -17.14
CA ALA A 108 11.48 5.52 -15.88
C ALA A 108 12.94 5.61 -15.43
N ARG A 109 13.17 6.23 -14.26
CA ARG A 109 14.49 6.43 -13.67
C ARG A 109 14.51 6.02 -12.21
N ALA A 110 15.54 5.28 -11.84
CA ALA A 110 15.87 5.05 -10.44
C ALA A 110 16.13 6.40 -9.76
N ALA A 111 15.55 6.61 -8.57
CA ALA A 111 15.79 7.82 -7.81
C ALA A 111 17.20 7.88 -7.20
N TRP A 112 17.88 6.74 -7.09
CA TRP A 112 19.25 6.64 -6.62
C TRP A 112 20.18 6.35 -7.78
N SER A 113 21.35 7.01 -7.80
CA SER A 113 22.44 6.61 -8.67
C SER A 113 23.04 5.27 -8.21
N ALA A 114 23.81 4.61 -9.08
CA ALA A 114 24.57 3.43 -8.69
C ALA A 114 25.53 3.71 -7.52
N GLN A 115 26.10 4.92 -7.45
CA GLN A 115 26.98 5.33 -6.35
C GLN A 115 26.20 5.51 -5.04
N ASP A 116 24.99 6.08 -5.09
CA ASP A 116 24.11 6.22 -3.93
C ASP A 116 23.68 4.87 -3.36
N TYR A 117 23.36 3.94 -4.25
CA TYR A 117 23.04 2.57 -3.88
C TYR A 117 24.24 1.88 -3.24
N ALA A 118 25.43 1.93 -3.87
CA ALA A 118 26.64 1.28 -3.36
C ALA A 118 27.00 1.73 -1.93
N LYS A 119 26.88 3.04 -1.64
CA LYS A 119 27.09 3.59 -0.29
C LYS A 119 26.11 3.01 0.74
N ARG A 120 24.82 2.94 0.41
CA ARG A 120 23.77 2.42 1.31
C ARG A 120 23.87 0.90 1.48
N PHE A 121 24.17 0.19 0.41
CA PHE A 121 24.42 -1.24 0.42
C PHE A 121 25.63 -1.58 1.30
N ALA A 122 26.75 -0.86 1.15
CA ALA A 122 27.93 -1.06 1.98
C ALA A 122 27.62 -0.90 3.48
N ARG A 123 26.82 0.11 3.84
CA ARG A 123 26.35 0.30 5.23
C ARG A 123 25.51 -0.86 5.72
N LEU A 124 24.51 -1.30 4.95
CA LEU A 124 23.68 -2.46 5.32
C LEU A 124 24.54 -3.71 5.48
N HIS A 125 25.46 -3.94 4.56
CA HIS A 125 26.34 -5.11 4.59
C HIS A 125 27.31 -5.07 5.78
N ASP A 126 27.74 -3.89 6.23
CA ASP A 126 28.55 -3.75 7.44
C ASP A 126 27.78 -4.18 8.70
N HIS A 127 26.52 -3.74 8.85
CA HIS A 127 25.64 -4.19 9.93
C HIS A 127 25.46 -5.72 9.92
N ILE A 128 25.31 -6.33 8.74
CA ILE A 128 25.24 -7.80 8.62
C ILE A 128 26.55 -8.47 9.08
N ARG A 129 27.71 -7.95 8.67
CA ARG A 129 29.02 -8.52 9.06
C ARG A 129 29.29 -8.43 10.56
N ARG A 130 28.76 -7.39 11.22
CA ARG A 130 28.89 -7.17 12.66
C ARG A 130 27.93 -8.04 13.48
N GLY A 131 26.98 -8.72 12.82
CA GLY A 131 25.94 -9.49 13.49
C GLY A 131 24.79 -8.64 14.03
N ASP A 132 24.67 -7.38 13.63
CA ASP A 132 23.57 -6.51 14.04
C ASP A 132 22.22 -7.00 13.46
N CYS A 133 22.26 -7.61 12.26
CA CYS A 133 21.14 -8.31 11.65
C CYS A 133 21.61 -9.41 10.70
N TYR A 134 20.71 -10.31 10.31
CA TYR A 134 21.01 -11.38 9.35
C TYR A 134 20.70 -11.01 7.90
N GLN A 135 19.73 -10.12 7.68
CA GLN A 135 19.25 -9.70 6.36
C GLN A 135 18.60 -8.30 6.47
N GLY A 136 18.63 -7.53 5.38
CA GLY A 136 17.84 -6.30 5.23
C GLY A 136 17.38 -6.08 3.80
N ASN A 137 16.11 -5.71 3.62
CA ASN A 137 15.53 -5.43 2.30
C ASN A 137 15.85 -3.97 1.91
N LEU A 138 16.84 -3.79 1.02
CA LEU A 138 17.22 -2.47 0.53
C LEU A 138 16.49 -2.15 -0.78
N THR A 139 15.54 -1.22 -0.70
CA THR A 139 14.75 -0.75 -1.85
C THR A 139 14.98 0.73 -2.12
N PHE A 140 14.66 1.16 -3.33
CA PHE A 140 14.67 2.55 -3.73
C PHE A 140 13.55 2.83 -4.73
N PRO A 141 13.02 4.07 -4.76
CA PRO A 141 11.93 4.39 -5.65
C PRO A 141 12.40 4.52 -7.10
N VAL A 142 11.55 4.11 -8.03
CA VAL A 142 11.65 4.44 -9.45
C VAL A 142 10.58 5.48 -9.76
N ARG A 143 10.98 6.57 -10.41
CA ARG A 143 10.05 7.62 -10.88
C ARG A 143 9.88 7.45 -12.38
N ALA A 144 8.66 7.63 -12.86
CA ALA A 144 8.34 7.62 -14.28
C ALA A 144 7.26 8.66 -14.56
N GLN A 145 7.10 9.01 -15.83
CA GLN A 145 6.06 9.90 -16.30
C GLN A 145 4.97 9.11 -17.01
N TRP A 146 3.77 9.68 -17.00
CA TRP A 146 2.58 9.10 -17.61
C TRP A 146 1.91 10.20 -18.45
N SER A 147 1.57 9.90 -19.71
CA SER A 147 1.03 10.88 -20.66
C SER A 147 -0.49 10.83 -20.84
N GLY A 148 -1.21 10.03 -20.03
CA GLY A 148 -2.67 10.00 -19.98
C GLY A 148 -3.16 10.27 -18.58
#